data_AF-A0A833HMA2-F1
#
_entry.id   AF-A0A833HMA2-F1
#
_cell.length_a   1.000
_cell.length_b   1.000
_cell.length_c   1.000
_cell.angle_alpha   90.00
_cell.angle_beta   90.00
_cell.angle_gamma   90.00
#
_symmetry.space_group_name_H-M   'P 1'
#
loop_
_entity.id
_entity.type
_entity.pdbx_description
1 polymer ?
#
loop_
_entity_poly.entity_id
_entity_poly.type
_entity_poly.pdbx_seq_one_letter_code
_entity_poly.pdbx_strand_id
1 'polypeptide(L)'
;MNTNDIDRNMSTDELLGLWVQYSNEALKGGNKDLENVEARQKLNAALATKGVSAIEIYRIANDEYTLKFIYRGSKRSKVIPIK
;
A
#
# COMPACT_ATOMS: atom_id res chain seq x y z
N MET A 1 11.87 5.03 7.26
CA MET A 1 10.83 4.30 8.03
C MET A 1 11.36 2.90 8.32
N ASN A 2 11.24 2.42 9.57
CA ASN A 2 11.68 1.07 9.94
C ASN A 2 10.77 0.02 9.28
N THR A 3 11.34 -1.02 8.67
CA THR A 3 10.63 -2.12 7.99
C THR A 3 9.94 -3.12 8.94
N ASN A 4 9.89 -2.79 10.25
CA ASN A 4 9.45 -3.67 11.33
C ASN A 4 7.97 -3.48 11.76
N ASP A 5 7.22 -2.54 11.17
CA ASP A 5 5.87 -2.17 11.64
C ASP A 5 4.70 -2.75 10.82
N ILE A 6 4.93 -3.75 9.96
CA ILE A 6 3.81 -4.47 9.30
C ILE A 6 3.26 -5.51 10.28
N ASP A 7 2.38 -5.08 11.18
CA ASP A 7 1.63 -5.97 12.06
C ASP A 7 0.47 -6.63 11.29
N ARG A 8 0.32 -7.95 11.45
CA ARG A 8 -0.80 -8.73 10.89
C ARG A 8 -2.16 -8.32 11.46
N ASN A 9 -2.16 -7.66 12.62
CA ASN A 9 -3.35 -7.13 13.28
C ASN A 9 -3.85 -5.82 12.66
N MET A 10 -3.08 -5.16 11.80
CA MET A 10 -3.51 -3.95 11.11
C MET A 10 -4.80 -4.19 10.30
N SER A 11 -5.64 -3.17 10.28
CA SER A 11 -6.82 -3.12 9.42
C SER A 11 -6.41 -3.02 7.95
N THR A 12 -7.33 -3.39 7.05
CA THR A 12 -7.12 -3.23 5.61
C THR A 12 -6.80 -1.79 5.24
N ASP A 13 -7.39 -0.82 5.93
CA ASP A 13 -7.19 0.60 5.66
C ASP A 13 -5.79 1.08 6.04
N GLU A 14 -5.28 0.64 7.18
CA GLU A 14 -3.91 0.92 7.60
C GLU A 14 -2.89 0.30 6.65
N LEU A 15 -3.12 -0.96 6.23
CA LEU A 15 -2.25 -1.63 5.27
C LEU A 15 -2.26 -0.94 3.89
N LEU A 16 -3.42 -0.46 3.42
CA LEU A 16 -3.49 0.32 2.18
C LEU A 16 -2.81 1.69 2.33
N GLY A 17 -2.89 2.30 3.51
CA GLY A 17 -2.17 3.53 3.85
C GLY A 17 -0.66 3.36 3.77
N LEU A 18 -0.12 2.33 4.42
CA LEU A 18 1.29 1.96 4.30
C LEU A 18 1.69 1.71 2.84
N TRP A 19 0.82 1.05 2.07
CA TRP A 19 1.11 0.73 0.67
C TRP A 19 1.28 2.00 -0.18
N VAL A 20 0.46 3.02 0.10
CA VAL A 20 0.58 4.35 -0.53
C VAL A 20 1.86 5.04 -0.07
N GLN A 21 2.20 5.00 1.22
CA GLN A 21 3.43 5.61 1.73
C GLN A 21 4.68 5.02 1.05
N TYR A 22 4.82 3.70 1.02
CA TYR A 22 5.92 3.03 0.32
C TYR A 22 5.94 3.35 -1.18
N SER A 23 4.78 3.43 -1.82
CA SER A 23 4.69 3.78 -3.24
C SER A 23 5.08 5.24 -3.51
N ASN A 24 4.71 6.15 -2.62
CA ASN A 24 5.06 7.56 -2.69
C ASN A 24 6.56 7.79 -2.45
N GLU A 25 7.16 7.12 -1.46
CA GLU A 25 8.62 7.15 -1.24
C GLU A 25 9.39 6.66 -2.48
N ALA A 26 8.95 5.55 -3.07
CA ALA A 26 9.56 5.02 -4.29
C ALA A 26 9.42 5.96 -5.49
N LEU A 27 8.30 6.69 -5.62
CA LEU A 27 8.07 7.66 -6.69
C LEU A 27 8.87 8.96 -6.50
N LYS A 28 9.08 9.39 -5.25
CA LYS A 28 9.87 10.58 -4.89
C LYS A 28 11.40 10.37 -5.01
N GLY A 29 11.84 9.22 -5.52
CA GLY A 29 13.26 8.90 -5.64
C GLY A 29 13.91 8.53 -4.30
N GLY A 30 13.11 8.30 -3.25
CA GLY A 30 13.58 7.73 -1.99
C GLY A 30 14.10 6.31 -2.24
N ASN A 31 15.32 6.05 -1.80
CA ASN A 31 16.12 4.84 -1.98
C ASN A 31 15.36 3.60 -2.46
N LYS A 32 15.82 3.03 -3.59
CA LYS A 32 15.50 1.67 -4.04
C LYS A 32 16.24 0.62 -3.20
N ASP A 33 16.28 0.80 -1.89
CA ASP A 33 16.95 -0.15 -1.00
C ASP A 33 16.16 -1.45 -0.98
N LEU A 34 16.89 -2.57 -0.91
CA LEU A 34 16.33 -3.93 -0.82
C LEU A 34 15.30 -4.05 0.33
N GLU A 35 15.48 -3.27 1.40
CA GLU A 35 14.55 -3.15 2.52
C GLU A 35 13.13 -2.72 2.09
N ASN A 36 13.03 -1.81 1.11
CA ASN A 36 11.74 -1.38 0.57
C ASN A 36 11.05 -2.47 -0.26
N VAL A 37 11.83 -3.36 -0.89
CA VAL A 37 11.29 -4.50 -1.65
C VAL A 37 10.72 -5.55 -0.70
N GLU A 38 11.46 -5.93 0.35
CA GLU A 38 11.00 -6.89 1.35
C GLU A 38 9.77 -6.38 2.13
N ALA A 39 9.78 -5.12 2.55
CA ALA A 39 8.64 -4.50 3.21
C ALA A 39 7.39 -4.54 2.31
N ARG A 40 7.54 -4.23 1.02
CA ARG A 40 6.43 -4.27 0.07
C ARG A 40 5.91 -5.69 -0.18
N GLN A 41 6.77 -6.70 -0.18
CA GLN A 41 6.35 -8.10 -0.26
C GLN A 41 5.56 -8.52 0.99
N LYS A 42 6.05 -8.20 2.19
CA LYS A 42 5.34 -8.47 3.46
C LYS A 42 3.98 -7.78 3.49
N LEU A 43 3.91 -6.53 3.01
CA LEU A 43 2.69 -5.76 2.97
C LEU A 43 1.65 -6.34 1.99
N ASN A 44 2.10 -6.73 0.79
CA ASN A 44 1.25 -7.41 -0.18
C ASN A 44 0.74 -8.75 0.36
N ALA A 45 1.57 -9.50 1.09
CA ALA A 45 1.14 -10.74 1.75
C ALA A 45 0.09 -10.48 2.83
N ALA A 46 0.28 -9.46 3.68
CA ALA A 46 -0.71 -9.06 4.69
C ALA A 46 -2.05 -8.67 4.04
N LEU A 47 -2.01 -7.86 2.98
CA LEU A 47 -3.19 -7.47 2.20
C LEU A 47 -3.89 -8.69 1.56
N ALA A 48 -3.11 -9.64 1.01
CA ALA A 48 -3.64 -10.88 0.47
C ALA A 48 -4.38 -11.71 1.52
N THR A 49 -3.86 -11.83 2.76
CA THR A 49 -4.57 -12.54 3.84
C THR A 49 -5.89 -11.87 4.24
N LYS A 50 -6.03 -10.57 4.02
CA LYS A 50 -7.30 -9.84 4.23
C LYS A 50 -8.25 -9.93 3.02
N GLY A 51 -7.82 -10.58 1.94
CA GLY A 51 -8.56 -10.73 0.69
C GLY A 51 -8.40 -9.57 -0.28
N VAL A 52 -7.37 -8.73 -0.11
CA VAL A 52 -7.02 -7.65 -1.05
C VAL A 52 -5.97 -8.14 -2.04
N SER A 53 -6.18 -7.91 -3.33
CA SER A 53 -5.22 -8.21 -4.40
C SER A 53 -5.30 -7.18 -5.53
N ALA A 54 -4.37 -7.28 -6.50
CA ALA A 54 -4.32 -6.43 -7.69
C ALA A 54 -4.42 -4.91 -7.38
N ILE A 55 -3.62 -4.46 -6.42
CA ILE A 55 -3.61 -3.05 -5.99
C ILE A 55 -2.82 -2.22 -7.01
N GLU A 56 -3.44 -1.15 -7.48
CA GLU A 56 -2.84 -0.19 -8.41
C GLU A 56 -3.20 1.25 -8.01
N ILE A 57 -2.32 2.19 -8.36
CA ILE A 57 -2.61 3.63 -8.24
C ILE A 57 -3.33 4.05 -9.51
N TYR A 58 -4.60 4.43 -9.37
CA TYR A 58 -5.42 4.90 -10.48
C TYR A 58 -5.25 6.40 -10.75
N ARG A 59 -5.09 7.21 -9.68
CA ARG A 59 -4.93 8.66 -9.78
C ARG A 59 -4.11 9.19 -8.62
N ILE A 60 -3.32 10.23 -8.88
CA ILE A 60 -2.64 11.06 -7.88
C ILE A 60 -3.10 12.50 -8.10
N ALA A 61 -3.70 13.13 -7.10
CA ALA A 61 -4.15 14.54 -7.17
C ALA A 61 -4.25 15.13 -5.77
N ASN A 62 -3.87 16.41 -5.60
CA ASN A 62 -4.04 17.17 -4.35
C ASN A 62 -3.57 16.42 -3.08
N ASP A 63 -2.38 15.81 -3.13
CA ASP A 63 -1.84 14.98 -2.04
C ASP A 63 -2.73 13.78 -1.66
N GLU A 64 -3.52 13.27 -2.60
CA GLU A 64 -4.34 12.08 -2.43
C GLU A 64 -4.06 11.04 -3.53
N TYR A 65 -4.01 9.77 -3.11
CA TYR A 65 -3.87 8.63 -3.99
C TYR A 65 -5.21 7.92 -4.08
N THR A 66 -5.75 7.80 -5.30
CA THR A 66 -6.88 6.91 -5.58
C THR A 66 -6.34 5.54 -5.94
N LEU A 67 -6.55 4.56 -5.07
CA LEU A 67 -6.24 3.17 -5.32
C LEU A 67 -7.42 2.46 -5.99
N LYS A 68 -7.11 1.53 -6.89
CA LYS A 68 -8.02 0.47 -7.32
C LYS A 68 -7.45 -0.87 -6.86
N PHE A 69 -8.31 -1.76 -6.40
CA PHE A 69 -7.91 -3.08 -5.93
C PHE A 69 -9.08 -4.06 -6.02
N ILE A 70 -8.78 -5.35 -5.94
CA ILE A 70 -9.76 -6.42 -5.78
C ILE A 70 -9.86 -6.75 -4.30
N TYR A 71 -11.07 -6.70 -3.75
CA TYR A 71 -11.38 -7.16 -2.40
C TYR A 71 -12.35 -8.33 -2.46
N ARG A 72 -11.87 -9.52 -2.07
CA ARG A 72 -12.64 -10.77 -2.05
C ARG A 72 -13.38 -11.01 -3.39
N GLY A 73 -12.67 -10.79 -4.51
CA GLY A 73 -13.20 -10.96 -5.86
C GLY A 73 -13.96 -9.76 -6.45
N SER A 74 -14.22 -8.72 -5.65
CA SER A 74 -14.92 -7.51 -6.13
C SER A 74 -13.95 -6.35 -6.37
N LYS A 75 -14.08 -5.65 -7.49
CA LYS A 75 -13.33 -4.41 -7.72
C LYS A 75 -13.78 -3.33 -6.75
N ARG A 76 -12.82 -2.68 -6.11
CA ARG A 76 -13.00 -1.57 -5.16
C ARG A 76 -12.05 -0.44 -5.52
N SER A 77 -12.41 0.75 -5.06
CA SER A 77 -11.57 1.94 -5.15
C SER A 77 -11.59 2.67 -3.82
N LYS A 78 -10.44 3.23 -3.44
CA LYS A 78 -10.32 4.00 -2.20
C LYS A 78 -9.38 5.19 -2.40
N VAL A 79 -9.78 6.34 -1.86
CA VAL A 79 -8.92 7.51 -1.77
C VAL A 79 -8.17 7.45 -0.45
N ILE A 80 -6.86 7.65 -0.50
CA ILE A 80 -5.96 7.66 0.64
C ILE A 80 -5.14 8.96 0.59
N PRO A 81 -5.26 9.83 1.60
CA PRO A 81 -4.43 11.02 1.69
C PRO A 81 -2.99 10.65 2.00
N ILE A 82 -2.05 11.33 1.33
CA ILE A 82 -0.64 11.30 1.65
C ILE A 82 -0.45 12.22 2.85
N LYS A 83 -0.16 11.65 4.02
CA LYS A 83 0.29 12.41 5.19
C LYS A 83 1.79 12.61 5.17
#